data_AF-A0A949Y827-F1
#
_entry.id   AF-A0A949Y827-F1
#
_cell.length_a   1.000
_cell.length_b   1.000
_cell.length_c   1.000
_cell.angle_alpha   90.00
_cell.angle_beta   90.00
_cell.angle_gamma   90.00
#
_symmetry.space_group_name_H-M   'P 1'
#
loop_
_entity.id
_entity.type
_entity.pdbx_description
1 polymer ?
#
loop_
_entity_poly.entity_id
_entity_poly.type
_entity_poly.pdbx_seq_one_letter_code
_entity_poly.pdbx_strand_id
1 'polypeptide(L)'
;MSRLFEKTVSAICYEVARSQSDVEKPSQEDCYRDVVEFVLGQWYRMPRFLAWPLRLATVAFAVRGLLFGSVFHRLPPGRRAVLIESWRRSSVGFCRDFIRFYRALTIMALYSREARL
;
A
#
# COMPACT_ATOMS: atom_id res chain seq x y z
N MET A 1 15.93 3.17 7.47
CA MET A 1 14.61 3.60 6.94
C MET A 1 13.53 3.23 7.94
N SER A 2 12.46 4.01 8.08
CA SER A 2 11.45 3.78 9.14
C SER A 2 10.65 2.51 8.85
N ARG A 3 10.87 1.43 9.62
CA ARG A 3 10.17 0.13 9.51
C ARG A 3 8.64 0.26 9.40
N LEU A 4 8.05 1.33 9.93
CA LEU A 4 6.63 1.65 9.83
C LEU A 4 6.17 1.97 8.41
N PHE A 5 6.97 2.71 7.64
CA PHE A 5 6.65 3.09 6.26
C PHE A 5 6.62 1.85 5.37
N GLU A 6 7.70 1.07 5.36
CA GLU A 6 7.81 -0.16 4.56
C GLU A 6 6.68 -1.14 4.89
N LYS A 7 6.43 -1.42 6.18
CA LYS A 7 5.33 -2.29 6.61
C LYS A 7 3.96 -1.80 6.18
N THR A 8 3.75 -0.48 6.14
CA THR A 8 2.48 0.10 5.68
C THR A 8 2.34 -0.03 4.17
N VAL A 9 3.39 0.26 3.40
CA VAL A 9 3.41 0.09 1.94
C VAL A 9 3.18 -1.37 1.57
N SER A 10 3.87 -2.30 2.24
CA SER A 10 3.66 -3.74 2.07
C SER A 10 2.20 -4.10 2.33
N ALA A 11 1.63 -3.68 3.48
CA ALA A 11 0.25 -3.99 3.83
C ALA A 11 -0.77 -3.44 2.81
N ILE A 12 -0.53 -2.26 2.22
CA ILE A 12 -1.36 -1.71 1.15
C ILE A 12 -1.24 -2.56 -0.12
N CYS A 13 -0.02 -2.91 -0.54
CA CYS A 13 0.21 -3.74 -1.73
C CYS A 13 -0.47 -5.11 -1.58
N TYR A 14 -0.38 -5.72 -0.40
CA TYR A 14 -1.05 -6.99 -0.09
C TYR A 14 -2.56 -6.89 -0.20
N GLU A 15 -3.18 -5.85 0.34
CA GLU A 15 -4.63 -5.66 0.24
C GLU A 15 -5.08 -5.39 -1.21
N VAL A 16 -4.33 -4.58 -1.96
CA VAL A 16 -4.62 -4.32 -3.37
C VAL A 16 -4.47 -5.59 -4.20
N ALA A 17 -3.39 -6.34 -4.02
CA ALA A 17 -3.18 -7.61 -4.73
C ALA A 17 -4.27 -8.63 -4.38
N ARG A 18 -4.62 -8.75 -3.10
CA ARG A 18 -5.73 -9.61 -2.65
C ARG A 18 -7.08 -9.21 -3.26
N SER A 19 -7.33 -7.93 -3.50
CA SER A 19 -8.56 -7.47 -4.15
C SER A 19 -8.61 -7.73 -5.66
N GLN A 20 -7.46 -7.99 -6.30
CA GLN A 20 -7.35 -8.27 -7.74
C GLN A 20 -7.31 -9.78 -8.03
N SER A 21 -6.80 -10.57 -7.10
CA SER A 21 -6.77 -12.03 -7.18
C SER A 21 -8.08 -12.62 -6.66
N ASP A 22 -9.08 -12.75 -7.54
CA ASP A 22 -10.30 -13.57 -7.31
C ASP A 22 -9.97 -15.08 -7.22
N VAL A 23 -8.70 -15.46 -7.48
CA VAL A 23 -8.25 -16.85 -7.54
C VAL A 23 -7.40 -17.20 -6.32
N GLU A 24 -7.82 -18.28 -5.68
CA GLU A 24 -7.29 -18.94 -4.50
C GLU A 24 -5.78 -19.22 -4.58
N LYS A 25 -5.04 -18.69 -3.58
CA LYS A 25 -3.67 -18.99 -3.07
C LYS A 25 -2.69 -19.78 -3.97
N PRO A 26 -1.41 -19.35 -3.94
CA PRO A 26 -0.47 -20.03 -3.04
C PRO A 26 0.36 -19.08 -2.18
N SER A 27 0.85 -19.59 -1.04
CA SER A 27 1.95 -19.09 -0.18
C SER A 27 2.28 -17.61 -0.32
N GLN A 28 1.43 -16.79 0.29
CA GLN A 28 1.19 -15.39 -0.07
C GLN A 28 2.36 -14.44 0.23
N GLU A 29 3.30 -14.78 1.12
CA GLU A 29 4.30 -13.83 1.62
C GLU A 29 5.51 -13.61 0.69
N ASP A 30 5.84 -14.58 -0.16
CA ASP A 30 6.94 -14.43 -1.13
C ASP A 30 6.45 -13.98 -2.51
N CYS A 31 5.23 -14.37 -2.89
CA CYS A 31 4.67 -14.09 -4.23
C CYS A 31 4.47 -12.59 -4.52
N TYR A 32 4.32 -11.76 -3.49
CA TYR A 32 4.15 -10.31 -3.64
C TYR A 32 5.36 -9.51 -3.13
N ARG A 33 6.44 -10.17 -2.71
CA ARG A 33 7.66 -9.49 -2.27
C ARG A 33 8.25 -8.64 -3.40
N ASP A 34 8.29 -9.18 -4.62
CA ASP A 34 8.78 -8.48 -5.82
C ASP A 34 7.96 -7.22 -6.15
N VAL A 35 6.64 -7.29 -5.93
CA VAL A 35 5.72 -6.16 -6.12
C VAL A 35 6.03 -5.05 -5.12
N VAL A 36 6.20 -5.42 -3.84
CA VAL A 36 6.58 -4.47 -2.79
C VAL A 36 7.95 -3.86 -3.07
N GLU A 37 8.92 -4.66 -3.49
CA GLU A 37 10.27 -4.20 -3.82
C GLU A 37 10.25 -3.24 -5.02
N PHE A 38 9.45 -3.53 -6.05
CA PHE A 38 9.24 -2.62 -7.16
C PHE A 38 8.66 -1.28 -6.70
N VAL A 39 7.59 -1.30 -5.88
CA VAL A 39 6.95 -0.08 -5.37
C VAL A 39 7.91 0.73 -4.50
N LEU A 40 8.68 0.07 -3.63
CA LEU A 40 9.72 0.73 -2.82
C LEU A 40 10.86 1.27 -3.70
N GLY A 41 11.23 0.56 -4.77
CA GLY A 41 12.22 1.00 -5.76
C GLY A 41 11.77 2.25 -6.51
N GLN A 42 10.49 2.32 -6.93
CA GLN A 42 9.92 3.53 -7.52
C GLN A 42 9.93 4.69 -6.52
N TRP A 43 9.63 4.41 -5.26
CA TRP A 43 9.67 5.41 -4.20
C TRP A 43 11.10 5.94 -3.97
N TYR A 44 12.11 5.06 -3.96
CA TYR A 44 13.51 5.45 -3.79
C TYR A 44 14.02 6.32 -4.95
N ARG A 45 13.49 6.12 -6.16
CA ARG A 45 13.79 6.93 -7.34
C ARG A 45 13.07 8.29 -7.35
N MET A 46 12.15 8.55 -6.42
CA MET A 46 11.44 9.82 -6.39
C MET A 46 12.33 10.99 -5.96
N PRO A 47 12.09 12.18 -6.53
CA PRO A 47 12.69 13.40 -6.02
C PRO A 47 12.32 13.64 -4.55
N ARG A 48 13.29 14.13 -3.77
CA ARG A 48 13.16 14.28 -2.30
C ARG A 48 11.98 15.16 -1.87
N PHE A 49 11.62 16.15 -2.68
CA PHE A 49 10.49 17.05 -2.44
C PHE A 49 9.13 16.35 -2.54
N LEU A 50 9.02 15.26 -3.31
CA LEU A 50 7.83 14.42 -3.45
C LEU A 50 7.84 13.26 -2.44
N ALA A 51 9.02 12.72 -2.16
CA ALA A 51 9.18 11.64 -1.20
C ALA A 51 8.76 12.06 0.22
N TRP A 52 9.10 13.27 0.66
CA TRP A 52 8.77 13.76 2.00
C TRP A 52 7.26 13.83 2.32
N PRO A 53 6.42 14.52 1.52
CA PRO A 53 4.99 14.58 1.77
C PRO A 53 4.34 13.20 1.65
N LEU A 54 4.80 12.36 0.72
CA LEU A 54 4.30 11.01 0.58
C LEU A 54 4.62 10.16 1.82
N ARG A 55 5.84 10.28 2.37
CA ARG A 55 6.22 9.61 3.61
C ARG A 55 5.38 10.06 4.80
N LEU A 56 5.16 11.37 4.92
CA LEU A 56 4.32 11.94 5.97
C LEU A 56 2.90 11.39 5.88
N ALA A 57 2.36 11.29 4.65
CA ALA A 57 1.05 10.71 4.39
C ALA A 57 0.97 9.23 4.77
N THR A 58 1.98 8.43 4.42
CA THR A 58 2.04 7.01 4.81
C THR A 58 2.12 6.84 6.32
N VAL A 59 2.87 7.69 7.01
CA VAL A 59 2.94 7.68 8.48
C VAL A 59 1.61 8.11 9.08
N ALA A 60 0.98 9.18 8.57
CA ALA A 60 -0.34 9.62 9.02
C ALA A 60 -1.41 8.53 8.82
N PHE A 61 -1.36 7.82 7.69
CA PHE A 61 -2.22 6.67 7.41
C PHE A 61 -1.98 5.53 8.42
N ALA A 62 -0.71 5.21 8.69
CA ALA A 62 -0.34 4.16 9.65
C ALA A 62 -0.85 4.48 11.07
N VAL A 63 -0.65 5.73 11.52
CA VAL A 63 -1.07 6.24 12.83
C VAL A 63 -2.59 6.30 12.92
N ARG A 64 -3.30 6.63 11.84
CA ARG A 64 -4.77 6.66 11.83
C ARG A 64 -5.39 5.28 12.09
N GLY A 65 -4.65 4.20 11.83
CA GLY A 65 -5.02 2.86 12.27
C GLY A 65 -5.23 2.75 13.78
N LEU A 66 -4.55 3.56 14.60
CA LEU A 66 -4.71 3.54 16.07
C LEU A 66 -6.15 3.85 16.51
N LEU A 67 -6.91 4.62 15.72
CA LEU A 67 -8.34 4.83 15.97
C LEU A 67 -9.16 3.53 15.90
N PHE A 68 -8.63 2.51 15.22
CA PHE A 68 -9.20 1.18 15.09
C PHE A 68 -8.49 0.15 15.99
N GLY A 69 -7.64 0.60 16.92
CA GLY A 69 -6.99 -0.21 17.96
C GLY A 69 -5.53 -0.60 17.71
N SER A 70 -4.99 -0.44 16.50
CA SER A 70 -3.56 -0.69 16.24
C SER A 70 -3.07 -0.02 14.96
N VAL A 71 -1.76 0.12 14.80
CA VAL A 71 -1.16 0.68 13.57
C VAL A 71 -1.65 -0.12 12.34
N PHE A 72 -1.88 0.55 11.22
CA PHE A 72 -2.49 -0.06 10.01
C PHE A 72 -1.94 -1.45 9.64
N HIS A 73 -0.61 -1.62 9.64
CA HIS A 73 0.05 -2.88 9.29
C HIS A 73 -0.21 -4.04 10.28
N ARG A 74 -0.70 -3.75 11.49
CA ARG A 74 -1.09 -4.73 12.52
C ARG A 74 -2.61 -4.95 12.61
N LEU A 75 -3.40 -4.17 11.88
CA LEU A 75 -4.85 -4.34 11.90
C LEU A 75 -5.25 -5.65 11.20
N PRO A 76 -6.30 -6.33 11.69
CA PRO A 76 -6.88 -7.47 10.99
C PRO A 76 -7.41 -7.04 9.62
N PRO A 77 -7.41 -7.93 8.61
CA PRO A 77 -7.69 -7.60 7.22
C PRO A 77 -9.03 -6.87 7.01
N GLY A 78 -10.08 -7.26 7.75
CA GLY A 78 -11.38 -6.57 7.68
C GLY A 78 -11.30 -5.09 8.09
N ARG A 79 -10.51 -4.75 9.13
CA ARG A 79 -10.33 -3.35 9.55
C ARG A 79 -9.39 -2.57 8.62
N ARG A 80 -8.42 -3.25 8.00
CA ARG A 80 -7.55 -2.63 6.97
C ARG A 80 -8.37 -2.19 5.77
N ALA A 81 -9.25 -3.06 5.28
CA ALA A 81 -10.15 -2.77 4.17
C ALA A 81 -11.05 -1.54 4.46
N VAL A 82 -11.61 -1.44 5.66
CA VAL A 82 -12.42 -0.28 6.08
C VAL A 82 -11.60 1.01 6.08
N LEU A 83 -10.36 0.99 6.57
CA LEU A 83 -9.50 2.18 6.56
C LEU A 83 -9.14 2.61 5.15
N ILE A 84 -8.76 1.66 4.27
CA ILE A 84 -8.50 1.93 2.85
C ILE A 84 -9.74 2.55 2.20
N GLU A 85 -10.92 1.96 2.43
CA GLU A 85 -12.17 2.44 1.83
C GLU A 85 -12.56 3.82 2.36
N SER A 86 -12.31 4.11 3.64
CA SER A 86 -12.55 5.43 4.23
C SER A 86 -11.71 6.52 3.57
N TRP A 87 -10.46 6.22 3.20
CA TRP A 87 -9.60 7.16 2.48
C TRP A 87 -9.98 7.25 1.00
N ARG A 88 -10.39 6.13 0.40
CA ARG A 88 -10.90 6.10 -0.97
C ARG A 88 -12.16 6.97 -1.13
N ARG A 89 -13.06 6.96 -0.15
CA ARG A 89 -14.30 7.75 -0.10
C ARG A 89 -14.13 9.14 0.51
N SER A 90 -12.97 9.47 1.06
CA SER A 90 -12.72 10.77 1.69
C SER A 90 -12.91 11.92 0.69
N SER A 91 -13.52 13.02 1.15
CA SER A 91 -13.64 14.27 0.39
C SER A 91 -12.30 15.00 0.24
N VAL A 92 -11.28 14.62 1.03
CA VAL A 92 -9.92 15.16 0.92
C VAL A 92 -9.24 14.57 -0.32
N GLY A 93 -9.02 15.38 -1.35
CA GLY A 93 -8.40 14.97 -2.62
C GLY A 93 -7.09 14.21 -2.42
N PHE A 94 -6.22 14.72 -1.53
CA PHE A 94 -4.95 14.09 -1.20
C PHE A 94 -5.08 12.65 -0.67
N CYS A 95 -6.06 12.35 0.19
CA CYS A 95 -6.27 10.99 0.71
C CYS A 95 -6.67 10.02 -0.40
N ARG A 96 -7.52 10.49 -1.32
CA ARG A 96 -7.99 9.70 -2.46
C ARG A 96 -6.85 9.45 -3.44
N ASP A 97 -6.06 10.48 -3.72
CA ASP A 97 -4.93 10.41 -4.64
C ASP A 97 -3.80 9.56 -4.06
N PHE A 98 -3.59 9.57 -2.74
CA PHE A 98 -2.69 8.66 -2.04
C PHE A 98 -3.06 7.19 -2.30
N ILE A 99 -4.34 6.81 -2.08
CA ILE A 99 -4.81 5.44 -2.32
C ILE A 99 -4.73 5.08 -3.82
N ARG A 100 -5.13 6.01 -4.71
CA ARG A 100 -5.03 5.81 -6.16
C ARG A 100 -3.59 5.60 -6.61
N PHE A 101 -2.66 6.39 -6.08
CA PHE A 101 -1.25 6.33 -6.41
C PHE A 101 -0.66 4.96 -6.07
N TYR A 102 -0.81 4.51 -4.82
CA TYR A 102 -0.32 3.20 -4.41
C TYR A 102 -1.02 2.06 -5.15
N ARG A 103 -2.35 2.15 -5.35
CA ARG A 103 -3.08 1.15 -6.12
C ARG A 103 -2.58 1.04 -7.56
N ALA A 104 -2.38 2.18 -8.23
CA ALA A 104 -1.86 2.21 -9.60
C ALA A 104 -0.46 1.61 -9.68
N LEU A 105 0.43 1.95 -8.74
CA LEU A 105 1.77 1.35 -8.67
C LEU A 105 1.74 -0.15 -8.43
N THR A 106 0.90 -0.64 -7.50
CA THR A 106 0.76 -2.07 -7.24
C THR A 106 0.22 -2.81 -8.47
N ILE A 107 -0.79 -2.26 -9.15
CA ILE A 107 -1.33 -2.84 -10.39
C ILE A 107 -0.26 -2.85 -11.49
N MET A 108 0.44 -1.73 -11.70
CA MET A 108 1.55 -1.66 -12.65
C MET A 108 2.63 -2.71 -12.35
N ALA A 109 2.99 -2.90 -11.08
CA ALA A 109 3.95 -3.90 -10.67
C ALA A 109 3.46 -5.34 -10.91
N LEU A 110 2.16 -5.61 -10.67
CA LEU A 110 1.54 -6.91 -10.97
C LEU A 110 1.55 -7.20 -12.48
N TYR A 111 1.10 -6.27 -13.31
CA TYR A 111 1.12 -6.45 -14.77
C TYR A 111 2.52 -6.47 -15.36
N SER A 112 3.45 -5.68 -14.83
CA SER A 112 4.86 -5.74 -15.22
C SER A 112 5.50 -7.09 -14.90
N ARG A 113 4.97 -7.84 -13.93
CA ARG A 113 5.41 -9.20 -13.63
C ARG A 113 4.83 -10.19 -14.65
N GLU A 114 3.54 -10.09 -14.96
CA GLU A 114 2.90 -10.92 -16.00
C GLU A 114 3.56 -10.73 -17.37
N ALA A 115 3.95 -9.51 -17.72
CA ALA A 115 4.63 -9.21 -18.98
C ALA A 115 6.09 -9.73 -19.07
N ARG A 116 6.66 -10.24 -17.97
CA ARG A 116 8.01 -10.82 -17.92
C ARG A 116 8.02 -12.34 -17.88
N LEU A 117 6.85 -12.98 -17.77
CA LEU A 117 6.65 -14.43 -17.82
C LEU A 117 6.24 -14.84 -19.24
#